data_AF-A0A3N2RET6-F1
#
_entry.id   AF-A0A3N2RET6-F1
#
_cell.length_a   1.000
_cell.length_b   1.000
_cell.length_c   1.000
_cell.angle_alpha   90.00
_cell.angle_beta   90.00
_cell.angle_gamma   90.00
#
_symmetry.space_group_name_H-M   'P 1'
#
loop_
_entity.id
_entity.type
_entity.pdbx_description
1 polymer ?
#
loop_
_entity_poly.entity_id
_entity_poly.type
_entity_poly.pdbx_seq_one_letter_code
_entity_poly.pdbx_strand_id
1 'polypeptide(L)'
;MPNYKIVESVGSKVQNVHDFEDLDRHHPSRGNEKGRVYGTVNGEREELLGNYNGRATVTRDGDHFVSKDFVLQAGGSASVKVPAVANGYIGKIDPRDGIVQIYDKPANDPSREMIAQYRHLDLRNTNLREGQKIEYGESVGIQGGFNKGNPSAFGKHVHIDINTGYLPQMDRYIRDMDRGAITTDKRPPHSENLTGKAQVSDVSGKGSIVHNPGASAGNAHNHAHKPGDKHDAPAMADGVLRKDEHGPEVKAMQERLNALGYRDAEGKVLVADGKFGDRTKHAVEQFQKDHPGLTVDGIAGPNTLRELKTAQPRHDANAGPLLSDPAHRDNAMYQQAVTGLEKLGGFKNHQELERAAATLTYDARVTGLTSIDNVARNANGTGFFAVQGELNDPSHKRAYVDAGQAVAQSVEQSTQRLQQDVPQSAKQQEQSQQQEQQRNQQVPAKVA
;
A
#
# COMPACT_ATOMS: atom_id res chain seq x y z
N MET A 1 -11.46 12.70 27.30
CA MET A 1 -10.83 13.63 26.33
C MET A 1 -11.34 13.25 24.96
N PRO A 2 -11.82 14.19 24.14
CA PRO A 2 -12.31 13.85 22.82
C PRO A 2 -11.17 13.32 21.94
N ASN A 3 -11.38 12.18 21.30
CA ASN A 3 -10.51 11.71 20.23
C ASN A 3 -10.64 12.65 19.03
N TYR A 4 -9.55 12.80 18.29
CA TYR A 4 -9.66 13.40 16.97
C TYR A 4 -10.39 12.44 16.04
N LYS A 5 -11.18 13.02 15.16
CA LYS A 5 -11.70 12.38 13.98
C LYS A 5 -11.32 13.25 12.81
N ILE A 6 -10.64 12.65 11.84
CA ILE A 6 -10.21 13.34 10.62
C ILE A 6 -11.28 13.06 9.59
N VAL A 7 -11.79 14.12 8.99
CA VAL A 7 -12.79 14.01 7.96
C VAL A 7 -12.42 14.85 6.75
N GLU A 8 -12.83 14.34 5.60
CA GLU A 8 -12.62 14.99 4.32
C GLU A 8 -13.94 15.19 3.59
N SER A 9 -14.06 16.28 2.84
CA SER A 9 -15.23 16.56 2.01
C SER A 9 -14.96 16.09 0.58
N VAL A 10 -15.49 14.93 0.21
CA VAL A 10 -15.42 14.38 -1.15
C VAL A 10 -16.74 14.68 -1.86
N GLY A 11 -16.74 15.70 -2.72
CA GLY A 11 -17.97 16.21 -3.34
C GLY A 11 -18.96 16.76 -2.31
N SER A 12 -20.13 16.12 -2.14
CA SER A 12 -21.14 16.47 -1.13
C SER A 12 -21.11 15.57 0.12
N LYS A 13 -20.18 14.62 0.21
CA LYS A 13 -20.09 13.63 1.30
C LYS A 13 -18.88 13.89 2.19
N VAL A 14 -19.03 13.59 3.48
CA VAL A 14 -17.95 13.64 4.47
C VAL A 14 -17.46 12.21 4.69
N GLN A 15 -16.18 11.94 4.45
CA GLN A 15 -15.54 10.64 4.68
C GLN A 15 -14.64 10.68 5.91
N ASN A 16 -14.45 9.54 6.56
CA ASN A 16 -13.45 9.40 7.63
C ASN A 16 -12.11 9.04 7.01
N VAL A 17 -11.04 9.59 7.56
CA VAL A 17 -9.67 9.36 7.12
C VAL A 17 -8.94 8.55 8.18
N HIS A 18 -8.31 7.45 7.79
CA HIS A 18 -7.62 6.53 8.70
C HIS A 18 -6.10 6.49 8.48
N ASP A 19 -5.62 6.90 7.29
CA ASP A 19 -4.20 6.99 6.94
C ASP A 19 -3.92 8.19 5.99
N PHE A 20 -2.65 8.40 5.65
CA PHE A 20 -2.24 9.57 4.86
C PHE A 20 -2.74 9.51 3.42
N GLU A 21 -2.93 8.31 2.89
CA GLU A 21 -3.38 8.01 1.54
C GLU A 21 -4.90 8.20 1.37
N ASP A 22 -5.66 8.08 2.47
CA ASP A 22 -7.09 8.46 2.55
C ASP A 22 -7.32 9.97 2.45
N LEU A 23 -6.29 10.81 2.57
CA LEU A 23 -6.40 12.26 2.35
C LEU A 23 -6.35 12.57 0.86
N ASP A 24 -7.48 13.00 0.29
CA ASP A 24 -7.50 13.58 -1.05
C ASP A 24 -6.52 14.76 -1.13
N ARG A 25 -6.11 15.01 -2.37
CA ARG A 25 -5.32 16.18 -2.74
C ARG A 25 -6.21 17.40 -2.53
N HIS A 26 -5.64 18.51 -2.04
CA HIS A 26 -6.35 19.78 -1.90
C HIS A 26 -7.26 20.02 -3.09
N HIS A 27 -8.58 19.93 -2.88
CA HIS A 27 -9.58 19.92 -3.96
C HIS A 27 -9.42 21.12 -4.90
N PRO A 28 -8.95 20.92 -6.14
CA PRO A 28 -9.12 21.88 -7.20
C PRO A 28 -10.25 21.35 -8.09
N SER A 29 -11.20 22.20 -8.44
CA SER A 29 -12.44 21.80 -9.10
C SER A 29 -12.30 21.13 -10.48
N ARG A 30 -11.08 20.92 -11.00
CA ARG A 30 -10.67 20.06 -12.13
C ARG A 30 -9.16 20.16 -12.37
N GLY A 31 -8.44 19.03 -12.39
CA GLY A 31 -7.10 18.91 -12.97
C GLY A 31 -6.04 19.90 -12.46
N ASN A 32 -5.01 20.15 -13.28
CA ASN A 32 -3.96 21.11 -12.96
C ASN A 32 -4.50 22.55 -13.00
N GLU A 33 -4.68 23.18 -11.85
CA GLU A 33 -5.07 24.60 -11.81
C GLU A 33 -3.87 25.52 -12.11
N LYS A 34 -4.14 26.58 -12.87
CA LYS A 34 -3.15 27.61 -13.20
C LYS A 34 -2.67 28.30 -11.91
N GLY A 35 -1.36 28.27 -11.68
CA GLY A 35 -0.72 28.87 -10.51
C GLY A 35 -0.46 27.90 -9.37
N ARG A 36 -0.86 26.62 -9.51
CA ARG A 36 -0.48 25.54 -8.61
C ARG A 36 0.66 24.70 -9.18
N VAL A 37 1.22 23.87 -8.32
CA VAL A 37 2.29 22.93 -8.64
C VAL A 37 1.80 21.55 -8.28
N TYR A 38 1.99 20.61 -9.20
CA TYR A 38 1.73 19.19 -9.01
C TYR A 38 3.01 18.42 -9.29
N GLY A 39 3.14 17.22 -8.77
CA GLY A 39 4.21 16.31 -9.14
C GLY A 39 3.83 14.89 -8.78
N THR A 40 4.50 13.90 -9.36
CA THR A 40 4.32 12.50 -8.98
C THR A 40 5.24 12.18 -7.82
N VAL A 41 4.69 11.91 -6.64
CA VAL A 41 5.41 11.53 -5.42
C VAL A 41 5.10 10.06 -5.13
N ASN A 42 6.12 9.21 -5.10
CA ASN A 42 5.98 7.76 -4.90
C ASN A 42 4.97 7.08 -5.85
N GLY A 43 4.85 7.59 -7.08
CA GLY A 43 3.90 7.07 -8.09
C GLY A 43 2.51 7.72 -8.02
N GLU A 44 2.27 8.61 -7.06
CA GLU A 44 1.00 9.31 -6.92
C GLU A 44 1.13 10.76 -7.34
N ARG A 45 0.22 11.24 -8.18
CA ARG A 45 0.18 12.67 -8.47
C ARG A 45 -0.25 13.43 -7.21
N GLU A 46 0.50 14.41 -6.78
CA GLU A 46 0.25 15.17 -5.54
C GLU A 46 0.31 16.67 -5.85
N GLU A 47 -0.46 17.48 -5.11
CA GLU A 47 -0.21 18.92 -5.08
C GLU A 47 1.05 19.18 -4.26
N LEU A 48 1.95 19.99 -4.81
CA LEU A 48 3.18 20.39 -4.14
C LEU A 48 3.08 21.85 -3.72
N LEU A 49 3.67 22.17 -2.57
CA LEU A 49 3.83 23.57 -2.17
C LEU A 49 4.61 24.30 -3.26
N GLY A 50 4.06 25.42 -3.71
CA GLY A 50 4.70 26.26 -4.71
C GLY A 50 4.18 27.68 -4.66
N ASN A 51 4.76 28.54 -5.49
CA ASN A 51 4.29 29.90 -5.65
C ASN A 51 3.22 29.99 -6.75
N TYR A 52 2.48 31.12 -6.78
CA TYR A 52 1.46 31.41 -7.80
C TYR A 52 1.99 31.50 -9.25
N ASN A 53 3.32 31.50 -9.42
CA ASN A 53 3.95 31.40 -10.74
C ASN A 53 4.19 29.94 -11.16
N GLY A 54 3.67 28.97 -10.39
CA GLY A 54 3.83 27.54 -10.62
C GLY A 54 5.27 27.07 -10.45
N ARG A 55 6.02 27.58 -9.48
CA ARG A 55 7.35 27.05 -9.12
C ARG A 55 7.25 26.34 -7.78
N ALA A 56 7.66 25.07 -7.74
CA ALA A 56 7.72 24.27 -6.53
C ALA A 56 8.67 24.90 -5.50
N THR A 57 8.28 24.82 -4.24
CA THR A 57 9.19 24.99 -3.10
C THR A 57 10.01 23.72 -2.96
N VAL A 58 11.32 23.88 -2.77
CA VAL A 58 12.28 22.79 -2.64
C VAL A 58 13.22 23.10 -1.49
N THR A 59 13.53 22.09 -0.66
CA THR A 59 14.55 22.17 0.39
C THR A 59 15.95 22.28 -0.19
N ARG A 60 16.97 22.51 0.67
CA ARG A 60 18.37 22.44 0.25
C ARG A 60 18.74 21.04 -0.23
N ASP A 61 18.14 20.01 0.39
CA ASP A 61 18.39 18.59 0.08
C ASP A 61 17.60 18.08 -1.13
N GLY A 62 16.76 18.92 -1.75
CA GLY A 62 16.01 18.58 -2.96
C GLY A 62 14.63 17.99 -2.70
N ASP A 63 14.18 17.96 -1.44
CA ASP A 63 12.84 17.53 -1.07
C ASP A 63 11.78 18.56 -1.47
N HIS A 64 10.61 18.05 -1.81
CA HIS A 64 9.41 18.83 -2.07
C HIS A 64 8.48 18.80 -0.85
N PHE A 65 7.34 19.47 -0.94
CA PHE A 65 6.34 19.45 0.11
C PHE A 65 4.99 19.04 -0.45
N VAL A 66 4.44 17.92 0.01
CA VAL A 66 3.09 17.47 -0.37
C VAL A 66 2.06 18.26 0.41
N SER A 67 1.09 18.82 -0.31
CA SER A 67 0.00 19.62 0.25
C SER A 67 -1.23 18.75 0.50
N LYS A 68 -1.63 18.60 1.76
CA LYS A 68 -2.89 17.94 2.15
C LYS A 68 -3.78 18.89 2.94
N ASP A 69 -5.08 18.79 2.75
CA ASP A 69 -6.09 19.46 3.56
C ASP A 69 -7.03 18.45 4.21
N PHE A 70 -7.53 18.77 5.40
CA PHE A 70 -8.52 17.95 6.11
C PHE A 70 -9.25 18.75 7.17
N VAL A 71 -10.34 18.20 7.67
CA VAL A 71 -11.08 18.77 8.81
C VAL A 71 -10.88 17.88 10.02
N LEU A 72 -10.38 18.46 11.09
CA LEU A 72 -10.37 17.86 12.42
C LEU A 72 -11.71 18.11 13.12
N GLN A 73 -12.25 17.04 13.69
CA GLN A 73 -13.34 17.06 14.64
C GLN A 73 -12.84 16.52 15.98
N ALA A 74 -13.29 17.11 17.09
CA ALA A 74 -12.96 16.66 18.43
C ALA A 74 -14.22 16.77 19.31
N GLY A 75 -15.02 15.70 19.33
CA GLY A 75 -16.35 15.72 19.94
C GLY A 75 -17.25 16.79 19.29
N GLY A 76 -18.03 17.51 20.09
CA GLY A 76 -18.87 18.63 19.64
C GLY A 76 -18.18 20.00 19.65
N SER A 77 -16.85 20.07 19.76
CA SER A 77 -16.15 21.35 19.93
C SER A 77 -16.12 22.16 18.63
N ALA A 78 -16.50 23.45 18.72
CA ALA A 78 -16.37 24.41 17.62
C ALA A 78 -14.94 24.96 17.46
N SER A 79 -14.06 24.70 18.43
CA SER A 79 -12.65 25.11 18.47
C SER A 79 -11.78 23.87 18.64
N VAL A 80 -11.12 23.45 17.56
CA VAL A 80 -10.36 22.22 17.50
C VAL A 80 -8.88 22.57 17.45
N LYS A 81 -8.11 22.14 18.44
CA LYS A 81 -6.65 22.29 18.45
C LYS A 81 -6.06 21.44 17.32
N VAL A 82 -5.06 21.97 16.62
CA VAL A 82 -4.32 21.23 15.59
C VAL A 82 -3.03 20.72 16.23
N PRO A 83 -2.79 19.40 16.29
CA PRO A 83 -1.55 18.85 16.82
C PRO A 83 -0.38 19.00 15.83
N ALA A 84 0.84 19.09 16.36
CA ALA A 84 2.08 19.13 15.59
C ALA A 84 2.36 17.74 15.00
N VAL A 85 2.69 17.71 13.73
CA VAL A 85 2.97 16.48 12.95
C VAL A 85 4.31 15.87 13.32
N ALA A 86 5.22 16.66 13.88
CA ALA A 86 6.57 16.23 14.23
C ALA A 86 7.11 17.03 15.42
N ASN A 87 8.12 16.47 16.09
CA ASN A 87 8.96 17.26 16.97
C ASN A 87 9.82 18.21 16.14
N GLY A 88 10.15 19.38 16.68
CA GLY A 88 11.05 20.31 15.99
C GLY A 88 11.14 21.67 16.67
N TYR A 89 11.37 22.68 15.85
CA TYR A 89 11.48 24.07 16.25
C TYR A 89 10.49 24.91 15.44
N ILE A 90 9.73 25.77 16.12
CA ILE A 90 8.80 26.68 15.44
C ILE A 90 9.61 27.64 14.58
N GLY A 91 9.26 27.70 13.30
CA GLY A 91 9.80 28.64 12.32
C GLY A 91 8.94 29.89 12.23
N LYS A 92 8.60 30.29 11.00
CA LYS A 92 7.73 31.43 10.73
C LYS A 92 6.37 31.26 11.43
N ILE A 93 5.93 32.33 12.10
CA ILE A 93 4.54 32.49 12.55
C ILE A 93 3.92 33.68 11.81
N ASP A 94 2.83 33.44 11.08
CA ASP A 94 2.09 34.48 10.36
C ASP A 94 0.63 34.52 10.82
N PRO A 95 0.27 35.35 11.81
CA PRO A 95 -1.10 35.47 12.29
C PRO A 95 -2.09 35.98 11.24
N ARG A 96 -1.60 36.67 10.20
CA ARG A 96 -2.46 37.22 9.14
C ARG A 96 -2.97 36.12 8.22
N ASP A 97 -2.10 35.19 7.83
CA ASP A 97 -2.43 34.10 6.92
C ASP A 97 -2.65 32.76 7.63
N GLY A 98 -2.53 32.75 8.96
CA GLY A 98 -2.68 31.54 9.79
C GLY A 98 -1.58 30.52 9.53
N ILE A 99 -0.35 30.98 9.29
CA ILE A 99 0.79 30.12 8.95
C ILE A 99 1.63 29.83 10.19
N VAL A 100 1.98 28.56 10.37
CA VAL A 100 3.01 28.12 11.33
C VAL A 100 3.92 27.11 10.65
N GLN A 101 5.24 27.31 10.73
CA GLN A 101 6.22 26.36 10.19
C GLN A 101 6.91 25.58 11.32
N ILE A 102 7.31 24.34 11.02
CA ILE A 102 8.14 23.51 11.90
C ILE A 102 9.42 23.16 11.15
N TYR A 103 10.57 23.36 11.80
CA TYR A 103 11.91 23.02 11.32
C TYR A 103 12.53 21.89 12.14
N ASP A 104 13.43 21.11 11.53
CA ASP A 104 14.14 20.00 12.19
C ASP A 104 15.23 20.47 13.18
N LYS A 105 15.81 21.64 12.95
CA LYS A 105 16.89 22.23 13.74
C LYS A 105 16.59 23.67 14.15
N PRO A 106 17.28 24.21 15.18
CA PRO A 106 17.06 25.58 15.63
C PRO A 106 17.43 26.62 14.55
N ALA A 107 16.91 27.84 14.69
CA ALA A 107 17.04 28.89 13.68
C ALA A 107 18.49 29.32 13.35
N ASN A 108 19.43 29.10 14.27
CA ASN A 108 20.86 29.40 14.09
C ASN A 108 21.63 28.31 13.34
N ASP A 109 21.00 27.17 13.06
CA ASP A 109 21.61 26.10 12.25
C ASP A 109 21.34 26.36 10.76
N PRO A 110 22.38 26.61 9.94
CA PRO A 110 22.22 26.88 8.52
C PRO A 110 21.80 25.64 7.71
N SER A 111 21.89 24.44 8.28
CA SER A 111 21.48 23.17 7.68
C SER A 111 20.05 22.76 8.07
N ARG A 112 19.30 23.65 8.74
CA ARG A 112 17.92 23.38 9.11
C ARG A 112 17.02 23.27 7.88
N GLU A 113 16.14 22.30 7.91
CA GLU A 113 15.13 22.05 6.89
C GLU A 113 13.73 22.21 7.46
N MET A 114 12.81 22.71 6.63
CA MET A 114 11.40 22.77 6.99
C MET A 114 10.84 21.35 6.94
N ILE A 115 10.23 20.92 8.05
CA ILE A 115 9.50 19.65 8.14
C ILE A 115 8.09 19.86 7.59
N ALA A 116 7.39 20.88 8.10
CA ALA A 116 6.00 21.12 7.77
C ALA A 116 5.64 22.60 7.81
N GLN A 117 4.65 22.99 7.00
CA GLN A 117 3.97 24.27 7.08
C GLN A 117 2.47 24.04 7.25
N TYR A 118 1.90 24.66 8.26
CA TYR A 118 0.46 24.73 8.47
C TYR A 118 -0.09 26.02 7.86
N ARG A 119 -1.33 25.99 7.38
CA ARG A 119 -2.05 27.19 6.93
C ARG A 119 -3.47 27.23 7.49
N HIS A 120 -4.09 28.42 7.41
CA HIS A 120 -5.47 28.68 7.82
C HIS A 120 -5.76 28.54 9.32
N LEU A 121 -4.72 28.48 10.16
CA LEU A 121 -4.87 28.39 11.61
C LEU A 121 -5.39 29.72 12.21
N ASP A 122 -6.23 29.63 13.23
CA ASP A 122 -6.50 30.73 14.15
C ASP A 122 -5.43 30.76 15.25
N LEU A 123 -4.59 31.79 15.20
CA LEU A 123 -3.42 31.94 16.08
C LEU A 123 -3.64 32.94 17.22
N ARG A 124 -4.81 33.60 17.29
CA ARG A 124 -5.08 34.69 18.24
C ARG A 124 -4.98 34.28 19.71
N ASN A 125 -5.21 33.00 20.01
CA ASN A 125 -5.18 32.44 21.35
C ASN A 125 -4.02 31.43 21.53
N THR A 126 -2.89 31.68 20.88
CA THR A 126 -1.69 30.82 20.98
C THR A 126 -0.55 31.55 21.66
N ASN A 127 0.29 30.78 22.39
CA ASN A 127 1.51 31.29 23.02
C ASN A 127 2.76 30.91 22.22
N LEU A 128 2.60 30.59 20.93
CA LEU A 128 3.71 30.11 20.11
C LEU A 128 4.74 31.22 19.87
N ARG A 129 6.02 30.85 19.86
CA ARG A 129 7.15 31.76 19.61
C ARG A 129 8.10 31.15 18.60
N GLU A 130 8.59 31.95 17.67
CA GLU A 130 9.62 31.50 16.74
C GLU A 130 10.87 31.03 17.51
N GLY A 131 11.47 29.94 17.05
CA GLY A 131 12.62 29.28 17.66
C GLY A 131 12.33 28.38 18.86
N GLN A 132 11.11 28.37 19.41
CA GLN A 132 10.78 27.48 20.51
C GLN A 132 10.71 26.02 20.04
N LYS A 133 11.00 25.07 20.93
CA LYS A 133 10.76 23.65 20.67
C LYS A 133 9.26 23.36 20.63
N ILE A 134 8.86 22.45 19.75
CA ILE A 134 7.51 21.91 19.65
C ILE A 134 7.60 20.40 19.68
N GLU A 135 6.76 19.75 20.48
CA GLU A 135 6.70 18.29 20.56
C GLU A 135 5.62 17.73 19.63
N TYR A 136 5.84 16.51 19.14
CA TYR A 136 4.84 15.77 18.38
C TYR A 136 3.52 15.65 19.16
N GLY A 137 2.40 16.05 18.54
CA GLY A 137 1.09 16.13 19.18
C GLY A 137 0.81 17.42 19.96
N GLU A 138 1.78 18.34 20.09
CA GLU A 138 1.57 19.65 20.71
C GLU A 138 0.73 20.57 19.84
N SER A 139 -0.08 21.46 20.43
CA SER A 139 -0.93 22.34 19.63
C SER A 139 -0.11 23.41 18.89
N VAL A 140 -0.25 23.43 17.56
CA VAL A 140 0.31 24.48 16.68
C VAL A 140 -0.68 25.63 16.42
N GLY A 141 -1.89 25.54 16.96
CA GLY A 141 -2.94 26.53 16.78
C GLY A 141 -4.32 25.89 16.82
N ILE A 142 -5.33 26.70 16.49
CA ILE A 142 -6.72 26.25 16.36
C ILE A 142 -7.07 26.14 14.87
N GLN A 143 -7.81 25.10 14.49
CA GLN A 143 -8.34 24.96 13.14
C GLN A 143 -9.24 26.16 12.80
N GLY A 144 -8.94 26.82 11.69
CA GLY A 144 -9.64 28.02 11.26
C GLY A 144 -9.90 28.04 9.77
N GLY A 145 -10.23 29.23 9.26
CA GLY A 145 -10.36 29.52 7.83
C GLY A 145 -9.63 30.80 7.47
N PHE A 146 -8.51 31.07 8.15
CA PHE A 146 -7.79 32.35 8.06
C PHE A 146 -7.13 32.54 6.70
N ASN A 147 -7.29 33.73 6.11
CA ASN A 147 -6.51 34.15 4.94
C ASN A 147 -6.48 35.68 4.85
N LYS A 148 -5.31 36.29 4.64
CA LYS A 148 -5.12 37.74 4.48
C LYS A 148 -5.75 38.59 5.59
N GLY A 149 -5.83 38.05 6.81
CA GLY A 149 -6.41 38.69 7.99
C GLY A 149 -7.92 38.47 8.18
N ASN A 150 -8.59 37.75 7.27
CA ASN A 150 -9.99 37.37 7.42
C ASN A 150 -10.09 35.98 8.08
N PRO A 151 -10.70 35.86 9.29
CA PRO A 151 -10.84 34.60 10.03
C PRO A 151 -11.79 33.57 9.40
N SER A 152 -12.60 33.98 8.42
CA SER A 152 -13.63 33.16 7.77
C SER A 152 -13.51 33.24 6.25
N ALA A 153 -12.29 33.43 5.74
CA ALA A 153 -12.03 33.44 4.31
C ALA A 153 -12.34 32.09 3.66
N PHE A 154 -12.17 31.01 4.42
CA PHE A 154 -12.48 29.64 4.00
C PHE A 154 -13.32 28.91 5.06
N GLY A 155 -13.90 27.76 4.67
CA GLY A 155 -14.45 26.81 5.64
C GLY A 155 -13.38 26.35 6.62
N LYS A 156 -13.77 25.91 7.82
CA LYS A 156 -12.81 25.47 8.83
C LYS A 156 -12.13 24.17 8.39
N HIS A 157 -10.83 24.24 8.13
CA HIS A 157 -10.00 23.10 7.76
C HIS A 157 -8.55 23.35 8.19
N VAL A 158 -7.74 22.29 8.18
CA VAL A 158 -6.29 22.35 8.35
C VAL A 158 -5.68 22.09 6.99
N HIS A 159 -4.73 22.93 6.60
CA HIS A 159 -3.84 22.65 5.48
C HIS A 159 -2.44 22.37 6.02
N ILE A 160 -1.83 21.27 5.62
CA ILE A 160 -0.44 20.92 5.93
C ILE A 160 0.35 20.69 4.65
N ASP A 161 1.46 21.41 4.49
CA ASP A 161 2.49 21.15 3.50
C ASP A 161 3.62 20.37 4.19
N ILE A 162 3.73 19.05 3.93
CA ILE A 162 4.71 18.16 4.59
C ILE A 162 5.88 17.85 3.66
N ASN A 163 7.10 17.96 4.16
CA ASN A 163 8.32 17.60 3.45
C ASN A 163 8.27 16.12 3.01
N THR A 164 8.65 15.83 1.76
CA THR A 164 8.63 14.47 1.19
C THR A 164 9.50 13.48 1.94
N GLY A 165 10.56 13.93 2.62
CA GLY A 165 11.38 13.12 3.52
C GLY A 165 10.65 12.66 4.79
N TYR A 166 9.51 13.28 5.13
CA TYR A 166 8.72 13.03 6.35
C TYR A 166 7.35 12.40 6.08
N LEU A 167 7.10 11.86 4.88
CA LEU A 167 5.84 11.16 4.57
C LEU A 167 5.53 10.01 5.55
N PRO A 168 6.51 9.17 5.99
CA PRO A 168 6.25 8.15 7.02
C PRO A 168 5.79 8.74 8.36
N GLN A 169 6.26 9.94 8.70
CA GLN A 169 5.81 10.64 9.91
C GLN A 169 4.36 11.11 9.77
N MET A 170 3.96 11.53 8.57
CA MET A 170 2.60 11.97 8.30
C MET A 170 1.59 10.79 8.36
N ASP A 171 1.93 9.64 7.77
CA ASP A 171 1.12 8.41 7.92
C ASP A 171 0.94 8.04 9.39
N ARG A 172 2.04 8.04 10.16
CA ARG A 172 1.96 7.83 11.61
C ARG A 172 1.06 8.85 12.31
N TYR A 173 1.16 10.13 11.94
CA TYR A 173 0.37 11.21 12.51
C TYR A 173 -1.13 11.00 12.35
N ILE A 174 -1.57 10.60 11.14
CA ILE A 174 -2.97 10.28 10.88
C ILE A 174 -3.43 9.07 11.69
N ARG A 175 -2.67 7.96 11.65
CA ARG A 175 -3.00 6.74 12.41
C ARG A 175 -3.04 6.98 13.92
N ASP A 176 -2.12 7.79 14.44
CA ASP A 176 -2.05 8.13 15.86
C ASP A 176 -3.27 8.95 16.30
N MET A 177 -3.77 9.85 15.47
CA MET A 177 -5.02 10.57 15.75
C MET A 177 -6.23 9.63 15.66
N ASP A 178 -6.33 8.80 14.62
CA ASP A 178 -7.45 7.88 14.42
C ASP A 178 -7.59 6.85 15.56
N ARG A 179 -6.47 6.24 15.98
CA ARG A 179 -6.43 5.28 17.09
C ARG A 179 -6.50 5.92 18.48
N GLY A 180 -6.57 7.26 18.58
CA GLY A 180 -6.61 8.00 19.84
C GLY A 180 -5.30 8.00 20.64
N ALA A 181 -4.16 7.75 19.98
CA ALA A 181 -2.85 7.94 20.58
C ALA A 181 -2.52 9.44 20.73
N ILE A 182 -2.97 10.27 19.78
CA ILE A 182 -3.06 11.73 19.88
C ILE A 182 -4.51 12.12 20.14
N THR A 183 -4.75 12.94 21.16
CA THR A 183 -6.06 13.56 21.42
C THR A 183 -5.88 15.04 21.75
N THR A 184 -6.95 15.76 22.07
CA THR A 184 -6.86 17.20 22.41
C THR A 184 -5.94 17.51 23.60
N ASP A 185 -5.73 16.54 24.48
CA ASP A 185 -4.99 16.71 25.75
C ASP A 185 -3.99 15.57 26.02
N LYS A 186 -3.89 14.58 25.13
CA LYS A 186 -2.96 13.45 25.23
C LYS A 186 -2.03 13.45 24.02
N ARG A 187 -0.73 13.27 24.29
CA ARG A 187 0.33 13.16 23.27
C ARG A 187 1.02 11.80 23.42
N PRO A 188 1.52 11.20 22.32
CA PRO A 188 2.41 10.05 22.38
C PRO A 188 3.67 10.39 23.18
N PRO A 189 4.26 9.40 23.89
CA PRO A 189 5.54 9.60 24.55
C PRO A 189 6.62 9.98 23.53
N HIS A 190 7.64 10.72 23.99
CA HIS A 190 8.73 11.27 23.18
C HIS A 190 9.24 10.22 22.17
N SER A 191 8.88 10.42 20.91
CA SER A 191 9.18 9.51 19.81
C SER A 191 9.97 10.27 18.77
N GLU A 192 11.00 9.65 18.21
CA GLU A 192 11.72 10.24 17.09
C GLU A 192 10.79 10.46 15.88
N ASN A 193 11.14 11.46 15.06
CA ASN A 193 10.43 11.70 13.81
C ASN A 193 10.79 10.60 12.81
N LEU A 194 9.79 10.05 12.13
CA LEU A 194 10.02 9.07 11.07
C LEU A 194 10.40 9.77 9.77
N THR A 195 11.47 9.30 9.14
CA THR A 195 11.93 9.82 7.84
C THR A 195 12.06 8.69 6.82
N GLY A 196 11.88 9.00 5.54
CA GLY A 196 12.03 8.05 4.44
C GLY A 196 12.47 8.75 3.16
N LYS A 197 12.93 7.96 2.17
CA LYS A 197 13.19 8.48 0.83
C LYS A 197 11.88 8.55 0.06
N ALA A 198 11.64 9.67 -0.62
CA ALA A 198 10.56 9.81 -1.58
C ALA A 198 11.11 9.91 -3.00
N GLN A 199 10.40 9.34 -3.97
CA GLN A 199 10.67 9.55 -5.38
C GLN A 199 9.75 10.64 -5.89
N VAL A 200 10.31 11.73 -6.44
CA VAL A 200 9.52 12.83 -7.00
C VAL A 200 9.84 13.00 -8.48
N SER A 201 8.82 12.96 -9.33
CA SER A 201 8.91 13.16 -10.78
C SER A 201 7.80 14.06 -11.30
N ASP A 202 7.84 14.38 -12.60
CA ASP A 202 6.74 15.06 -13.34
C ASP A 202 6.22 16.35 -12.71
N VAL A 203 7.10 17.12 -12.06
CA VAL A 203 6.73 18.36 -11.38
C VAL A 203 6.25 19.39 -12.40
N SER A 204 5.00 19.81 -12.28
CA SER A 204 4.42 20.82 -13.15
C SER A 204 4.98 22.21 -12.83
N GLY A 205 5.45 22.92 -13.84
CA GLY A 205 5.76 24.35 -13.78
C GLY A 205 4.87 25.16 -14.72
N LYS A 206 4.24 26.23 -14.22
CA LYS A 206 3.32 27.10 -14.99
C LYS A 206 2.18 26.35 -15.70
N GLY A 207 1.72 25.22 -15.16
CA GLY A 207 0.67 24.39 -15.78
C GLY A 207 1.16 23.44 -16.89
N SER A 208 2.47 23.37 -17.14
CA SER A 208 3.11 22.37 -18.01
C SER A 208 4.02 21.46 -17.19
N ILE A 209 4.17 20.19 -17.56
CA ILE A 209 5.13 19.30 -16.88
C ILE A 209 6.54 19.84 -17.16
N VAL A 210 7.27 20.21 -16.10
CA VAL A 210 8.68 20.59 -16.20
C VAL A 210 9.49 19.40 -15.71
N HIS A 211 10.09 18.69 -16.66
CA HIS A 211 11.07 17.66 -16.33
C HIS A 211 12.23 18.33 -15.58
N ASN A 212 12.42 18.00 -14.30
CA ASN A 212 13.55 18.54 -13.53
C ASN A 212 14.80 17.72 -13.86
N PRO A 213 15.94 18.33 -14.27
CA PRO A 213 17.15 17.62 -14.60
C PRO A 213 17.86 17.18 -13.31
N GLY A 214 17.48 16.01 -12.81
CA GLY A 214 18.12 15.35 -11.67
C GLY A 214 18.20 13.82 -11.78
N ALA A 215 17.51 13.22 -12.75
CA ALA A 215 17.62 11.80 -13.08
C ALA A 215 18.24 11.65 -14.47
N SER A 216 19.24 10.78 -14.56
CA SER A 216 20.11 10.54 -15.71
C SER A 216 19.37 10.51 -17.05
N ALA A 217 19.97 11.17 -18.05
CA ALA A 217 19.48 11.31 -19.41
C ALA A 217 19.16 9.95 -20.06
N GLY A 218 17.92 9.79 -20.49
CA GLY A 218 17.42 8.71 -21.34
C GLY A 218 16.39 9.27 -22.32
N ASN A 219 16.92 9.98 -23.33
CA ASN A 219 16.32 10.40 -24.61
C ASN A 219 14.83 10.08 -24.87
N ALA A 220 13.97 11.11 -24.98
CA ALA A 220 12.69 10.99 -25.69
C ALA A 220 12.28 12.33 -26.34
N HIS A 221 12.00 12.25 -27.64
CA HIS A 221 11.81 13.34 -28.59
C HIS A 221 10.53 14.16 -28.38
N ASN A 222 10.64 15.47 -28.68
CA ASN A 222 9.53 16.41 -28.78
C ASN A 222 8.61 16.07 -29.96
N HIS A 223 7.32 15.84 -29.70
CA HIS A 223 6.26 16.00 -30.69
C HIS A 223 5.25 17.04 -30.20
N ALA A 224 5.21 18.18 -30.88
CA ALA A 224 4.17 19.19 -30.73
C ALA A 224 2.88 18.70 -31.38
N HIS A 225 1.77 18.68 -30.64
CA HIS A 225 0.44 18.35 -31.19
C HIS A 225 -0.39 19.62 -31.43
N LYS A 226 -0.99 19.69 -32.62
CA LYS A 226 -1.93 20.72 -33.08
C LYS A 226 -3.32 20.49 -32.45
N PRO A 227 -4.16 21.53 -32.31
CA PRO A 227 -5.47 21.40 -31.67
C PRO A 227 -6.53 20.99 -32.69
N GLY A 228 -7.18 19.84 -32.47
CA GLY A 228 -8.38 19.47 -33.21
C GLY A 228 -8.64 17.97 -33.31
N ASP A 229 -8.81 17.26 -32.20
CA ASP A 229 -9.58 16.01 -32.16
C ASP A 229 -10.22 15.83 -30.77
N LYS A 230 -11.50 15.44 -30.75
CA LYS A 230 -12.32 15.31 -29.54
C LYS A 230 -12.17 13.92 -28.92
N HIS A 231 -11.00 13.55 -28.37
CA HIS A 231 -10.88 12.27 -27.65
C HIS A 231 -9.81 12.17 -26.54
N ASP A 232 -9.23 13.25 -26.02
CA ASP A 232 -8.16 13.10 -25.01
C ASP A 232 -8.50 13.84 -23.70
N ALA A 233 -9.32 13.23 -22.85
CA ALA A 233 -9.25 13.53 -21.42
C ALA A 233 -7.99 12.84 -20.87
N PRO A 234 -7.10 13.54 -20.15
CA PRO A 234 -5.96 12.88 -19.50
C PRO A 234 -6.46 11.82 -18.52
N ALA A 235 -5.78 10.68 -18.44
CA ALA A 235 -6.06 9.64 -17.46
C ALA A 235 -6.22 10.24 -16.04
N MET A 236 -7.17 9.73 -15.24
CA MET A 236 -7.53 10.24 -13.91
C MET A 236 -8.20 11.63 -13.86
N ALA A 237 -8.66 12.21 -14.98
CA ALA A 237 -9.31 13.52 -14.98
C ALA A 237 -10.59 13.61 -14.10
N ASP A 238 -11.26 12.48 -13.87
CA ASP A 238 -12.46 12.31 -13.05
C ASP A 238 -12.23 11.38 -11.83
N GLY A 239 -10.97 11.06 -11.52
CA GLY A 239 -10.60 10.22 -10.38
C GLY A 239 -10.74 8.71 -10.60
N VAL A 240 -10.97 8.27 -11.84
CA VAL A 240 -10.95 6.85 -12.22
C VAL A 240 -9.97 6.59 -13.36
N LEU A 241 -9.52 5.34 -13.51
CA LEU A 241 -8.90 4.85 -14.73
C LEU A 241 -9.82 3.84 -15.40
N ARG A 242 -10.03 3.98 -16.72
CA ARG A 242 -10.87 3.06 -17.50
C ARG A 242 -10.39 2.92 -18.93
N LYS A 243 -10.99 1.95 -19.63
CA LYS A 243 -10.72 1.66 -21.04
C LYS A 243 -10.74 2.94 -21.89
N ASP A 244 -9.81 3.00 -22.84
CA ASP A 244 -9.55 4.09 -23.78
C ASP A 244 -8.84 5.33 -23.18
N GLU A 245 -8.59 5.36 -21.88
CA GLU A 245 -7.71 6.36 -21.27
C GLU A 245 -6.23 6.02 -21.49
N HIS A 246 -5.40 7.06 -21.50
CA HIS A 246 -3.96 6.93 -21.66
C HIS A 246 -3.21 7.98 -20.82
N GLY A 247 -2.02 7.62 -20.36
CA GLY A 247 -1.19 8.50 -19.54
C GLY A 247 -0.27 7.74 -18.58
N PRO A 248 0.61 8.47 -17.89
CA PRO A 248 1.52 7.89 -16.89
C PRO A 248 0.77 7.20 -15.74
N GLU A 249 -0.44 7.64 -15.40
CA GLU A 249 -1.29 7.03 -14.37
C GLU A 249 -1.76 5.62 -14.78
N VAL A 250 -2.13 5.43 -16.06
CA VAL A 250 -2.44 4.10 -16.62
C VAL A 250 -1.21 3.21 -16.61
N LYS A 251 -0.03 3.78 -16.94
CA LYS A 251 1.24 3.05 -16.93
C LYS A 251 1.59 2.56 -15.52
N ALA A 252 1.49 3.43 -14.52
CA ALA A 252 1.75 3.07 -13.12
C ALA A 252 0.79 1.98 -12.62
N MET A 253 -0.49 2.05 -13.01
CA MET A 253 -1.46 1.00 -12.69
C MET A 253 -1.10 -0.33 -13.37
N GLN A 254 -0.71 -0.32 -14.65
CA GLN A 254 -0.24 -1.51 -15.37
C GLN A 254 1.01 -2.13 -14.72
N GLU A 255 1.98 -1.30 -14.31
CA GLU A 255 3.16 -1.74 -13.56
C GLU A 255 2.78 -2.35 -12.22
N ARG A 256 1.83 -1.75 -11.51
CA ARG A 256 1.35 -2.26 -10.23
C ARG A 256 0.60 -3.58 -10.36
N LEU A 257 -0.30 -3.70 -11.33
CA LEU A 257 -0.99 -4.94 -11.68
C LEU A 257 0.02 -6.05 -12.00
N ASN A 258 1.04 -5.74 -12.80
CA ASN A 258 2.13 -6.67 -13.10
C ASN A 258 2.91 -7.09 -11.84
N ALA A 259 3.23 -6.15 -10.95
CA ALA A 259 3.93 -6.43 -9.69
C ALA A 259 3.10 -7.30 -8.73
N LEU A 260 1.77 -7.19 -8.81
CA LEU A 260 0.81 -8.00 -8.06
C LEU A 260 0.50 -9.35 -8.74
N GLY A 261 1.05 -9.59 -9.94
CA GLY A 261 0.89 -10.85 -10.68
C GLY A 261 -0.34 -10.92 -11.57
N TYR A 262 -1.06 -9.82 -11.76
CA TYR A 262 -2.21 -9.75 -12.66
C TYR A 262 -1.75 -9.67 -14.11
N ARG A 263 -2.41 -10.46 -14.97
CA ARG A 263 -2.06 -10.71 -16.37
C ARG A 263 -3.26 -10.42 -17.27
N ASP A 264 -3.03 -10.41 -18.58
CA ASP A 264 -4.12 -10.39 -19.56
C ASP A 264 -4.87 -11.74 -19.61
N ALA A 265 -5.92 -11.80 -20.44
CA ALA A 265 -6.78 -12.97 -20.58
C ALA A 265 -6.04 -14.22 -21.11
N GLU A 266 -4.88 -14.03 -21.75
CA GLU A 266 -4.04 -15.10 -22.27
C GLU A 266 -2.90 -15.48 -21.30
N GLY A 267 -2.90 -14.93 -20.07
CA GLY A 267 -1.89 -15.18 -19.06
C GLY A 267 -0.55 -14.46 -19.29
N LYS A 268 -0.50 -13.48 -20.21
CA LYS A 268 0.71 -12.71 -20.52
C LYS A 268 0.82 -11.43 -19.67
N VAL A 269 2.06 -11.01 -19.46
CA VAL A 269 2.42 -9.75 -18.77
C VAL A 269 1.79 -8.57 -19.51
N LEU A 270 1.22 -7.61 -18.78
CA LEU A 270 0.73 -6.38 -19.38
C LEU A 270 1.91 -5.57 -19.91
N VAL A 271 1.75 -5.00 -21.11
CA VAL A 271 2.67 -3.97 -21.58
C VAL A 271 2.32 -2.68 -20.85
N ALA A 272 3.24 -2.17 -20.02
CA ALA A 272 3.08 -0.89 -19.33
C ALA A 272 3.36 0.29 -20.29
N ASP A 273 2.53 0.41 -21.31
CA ASP A 273 2.62 1.44 -22.36
C ASP A 273 1.82 2.69 -22.04
N GLY A 274 1.11 2.71 -20.91
CA GLY A 274 0.24 3.81 -20.51
C GLY A 274 -1.04 3.89 -21.32
N LYS A 275 -1.47 2.80 -21.97
CA LYS A 275 -2.75 2.73 -22.71
C LYS A 275 -3.69 1.73 -22.07
N PHE A 276 -4.88 2.19 -21.69
CA PHE A 276 -5.87 1.33 -21.04
C PHE A 276 -6.67 0.59 -22.11
N GLY A 277 -6.09 -0.47 -22.67
CA GLY A 277 -6.76 -1.37 -23.61
C GLY A 277 -7.49 -2.54 -22.94
N ASP A 278 -8.03 -3.46 -23.75
CA ASP A 278 -8.79 -4.63 -23.28
C ASP A 278 -7.97 -5.55 -22.35
N ARG A 279 -6.66 -5.66 -22.61
CA ARG A 279 -5.73 -6.44 -21.77
C ARG A 279 -5.63 -5.85 -20.35
N THR A 280 -5.51 -4.53 -20.25
CA THR A 280 -5.47 -3.80 -18.98
C THR A 280 -6.81 -3.93 -18.25
N LYS A 281 -7.93 -3.80 -18.97
CA LYS A 281 -9.28 -3.99 -18.40
C LYS A 281 -9.45 -5.38 -17.78
N HIS A 282 -9.03 -6.42 -18.50
CA HIS A 282 -9.10 -7.78 -17.98
C HIS A 282 -8.31 -7.94 -16.68
N ALA A 283 -7.09 -7.42 -16.61
CA ALA A 283 -6.28 -7.48 -15.40
C ALA A 283 -6.90 -6.73 -14.22
N VAL A 284 -7.53 -5.56 -14.48
CA VAL A 284 -8.29 -4.83 -13.46
C VAL A 284 -9.50 -5.63 -12.97
N GLU A 285 -10.26 -6.26 -13.86
CA GLU A 285 -11.39 -7.12 -13.48
C GLU A 285 -10.95 -8.32 -12.65
N GLN A 286 -9.82 -8.96 -13.00
CA GLN A 286 -9.27 -10.05 -12.19
C GLN A 286 -8.83 -9.55 -10.81
N PHE A 287 -8.14 -8.41 -10.76
CA PHE A 287 -7.79 -7.78 -9.50
C PHE A 287 -9.03 -7.50 -8.64
N GLN A 288 -10.09 -6.94 -9.22
CA GLN A 288 -11.34 -6.68 -8.52
C GLN A 288 -12.05 -7.95 -8.03
N LYS A 289 -11.99 -9.06 -8.80
CA LYS A 289 -12.55 -10.35 -8.38
C LYS A 289 -11.85 -10.93 -7.17
N ASP A 290 -10.53 -10.80 -7.13
CA ASP A 290 -9.68 -11.38 -6.07
C ASP A 290 -9.74 -10.61 -4.75
N HIS A 291 -10.26 -9.37 -4.77
CA HIS A 291 -10.30 -8.49 -3.60
C HIS A 291 -11.75 -8.25 -3.13
N PRO A 292 -12.17 -8.88 -2.02
CA PRO A 292 -13.51 -8.73 -1.47
C PRO A 292 -13.85 -7.26 -1.19
N GLY A 293 -15.01 -6.81 -1.65
CA GLY A 293 -15.49 -5.44 -1.44
C GLY A 293 -15.23 -4.50 -2.62
N LEU A 294 -14.55 -4.95 -3.67
CA LEU A 294 -14.47 -4.24 -4.94
C LEU A 294 -15.60 -4.65 -5.90
N THR A 295 -16.09 -3.67 -6.67
CA THR A 295 -17.00 -3.93 -7.79
C THR A 295 -16.19 -4.42 -8.99
N VAL A 296 -16.60 -5.52 -9.61
CA VAL A 296 -15.95 -6.07 -10.81
C VAL A 296 -16.53 -5.39 -12.06
N ASP A 297 -16.06 -4.18 -12.35
CA ASP A 297 -16.53 -3.36 -13.47
C ASP A 297 -15.42 -3.04 -14.50
N GLY A 298 -14.17 -3.43 -14.23
CA GLY A 298 -13.01 -3.13 -15.06
C GLY A 298 -12.61 -1.65 -15.04
N ILE A 299 -13.12 -0.89 -14.07
CA ILE A 299 -12.80 0.52 -13.83
C ILE A 299 -11.98 0.61 -12.55
N ALA A 300 -10.75 1.11 -12.65
CA ALA A 300 -9.97 1.40 -11.46
C ALA A 300 -10.39 2.75 -10.86
N GLY A 301 -11.52 2.76 -10.17
CA GLY A 301 -11.96 3.89 -9.35
C GLY A 301 -11.26 3.93 -7.98
N PRO A 302 -11.62 4.89 -7.10
CA PRO A 302 -10.90 5.16 -5.86
C PRO A 302 -10.65 3.92 -4.98
N ASN A 303 -11.67 3.07 -4.80
CA ASN A 303 -11.54 1.84 -4.02
C ASN A 303 -10.59 0.83 -4.69
N THR A 304 -10.67 0.64 -6.00
CA THR A 304 -9.79 -0.25 -6.75
C THR A 304 -8.35 0.27 -6.74
N LEU A 305 -8.14 1.58 -6.88
CA LEU A 305 -6.83 2.20 -6.86
C LEU A 305 -6.19 2.16 -5.47
N ARG A 306 -6.98 2.37 -4.41
CA ARG A 306 -6.52 2.19 -3.03
C ARG A 306 -6.09 0.75 -2.81
N GLU A 307 -6.92 -0.22 -3.18
CA GLU A 307 -6.59 -1.63 -3.00
C GLU A 307 -5.37 -2.03 -3.83
N LEU A 308 -5.21 -1.53 -5.06
CA LEU A 308 -4.01 -1.79 -5.87
C LEU A 308 -2.72 -1.33 -5.17
N LYS A 309 -2.79 -0.24 -4.38
CA LYS A 309 -1.64 0.31 -3.65
C LYS A 309 -1.36 -0.41 -2.33
N THR A 310 -2.40 -0.81 -1.60
CA THR A 310 -2.28 -1.50 -0.31
C THR A 310 -2.03 -3.00 -0.48
N ALA A 311 -2.54 -3.60 -1.56
CA ALA A 311 -2.27 -4.97 -1.93
C ALA A 311 -0.76 -5.13 -2.03
N GLN A 312 -0.19 -5.99 -1.21
CA GLN A 312 1.26 -6.16 -1.20
C GLN A 312 1.66 -6.82 -2.51
N PRO A 313 2.68 -6.28 -3.23
CA PRO A 313 3.32 -7.02 -4.32
C PRO A 313 3.56 -8.43 -3.80
N ARG A 314 3.26 -9.44 -4.60
CA ARG A 314 3.62 -10.82 -4.24
C ARG A 314 5.10 -10.76 -3.88
N HIS A 315 5.39 -10.86 -2.58
CA HIS A 315 6.77 -10.74 -2.12
C HIS A 315 7.48 -11.90 -2.77
N ASP A 316 8.38 -11.51 -3.66
CA ASP A 316 9.24 -12.32 -4.52
C ASP A 316 8.72 -12.59 -5.94
N ALA A 317 9.15 -11.75 -6.89
CA ALA A 317 9.39 -12.16 -8.29
C ALA A 317 10.49 -13.23 -8.42
N ASN A 318 11.03 -13.72 -7.29
CA ASN A 318 11.91 -14.88 -7.16
C ASN A 318 11.29 -16.04 -6.36
N ALA A 319 10.06 -15.91 -5.83
CA ALA A 319 9.29 -17.07 -5.41
C ALA A 319 8.70 -17.62 -6.70
N GLY A 320 8.91 -18.91 -6.97
CA GLY A 320 8.33 -19.55 -8.15
C GLY A 320 6.80 -19.37 -8.23
N PRO A 321 6.17 -19.80 -9.33
CA PRO A 321 4.71 -19.81 -9.50
C PRO A 321 3.97 -20.32 -8.24
N LEU A 322 2.78 -19.79 -7.94
CA LEU A 322 2.00 -20.26 -6.79
C LEU A 322 1.61 -21.72 -6.94
N LEU A 323 1.29 -22.41 -5.84
CA LEU A 323 0.76 -23.78 -5.91
C LEU A 323 -0.45 -23.91 -6.85
N SER A 324 -1.30 -22.89 -6.91
CA SER A 324 -2.46 -22.81 -7.80
C SER A 324 -2.10 -22.52 -9.26
N ASP A 325 -0.90 -22.01 -9.55
CA ASP A 325 -0.44 -21.68 -10.88
C ASP A 325 -0.01 -22.96 -11.65
N PRO A 326 -0.53 -23.19 -12.87
CA PRO A 326 -0.14 -24.34 -13.70
C PRO A 326 1.36 -24.50 -13.94
N ALA A 327 2.14 -23.44 -13.85
CA ALA A 327 3.60 -23.47 -14.00
C ALA A 327 4.33 -24.01 -12.76
N HIS A 328 3.65 -24.20 -11.62
CA HIS A 328 4.29 -24.71 -10.40
C HIS A 328 4.51 -26.23 -10.45
N ARG A 329 5.70 -26.66 -10.03
CA ARG A 329 6.12 -28.07 -10.07
C ARG A 329 5.18 -29.01 -9.30
N ASP A 330 4.56 -28.51 -8.23
CA ASP A 330 3.64 -29.28 -7.39
C ASP A 330 2.16 -28.95 -7.70
N ASN A 331 1.86 -28.22 -8.78
CA ASN A 331 0.48 -27.86 -9.17
C ASN A 331 -0.41 -29.09 -9.41
N ALA A 332 0.14 -30.17 -9.98
CA ALA A 332 -0.62 -31.40 -10.17
C ALA A 332 -1.13 -31.98 -8.85
N MET A 333 -0.31 -31.94 -7.79
CA MET A 333 -0.72 -32.38 -6.45
C MET A 333 -1.70 -31.39 -5.80
N TYR A 334 -1.54 -30.10 -6.07
CA TYR A 334 -2.54 -29.09 -5.68
C TYR A 334 -3.91 -29.37 -6.30
N GLN A 335 -3.98 -29.66 -7.60
CA GLN A 335 -5.23 -29.99 -8.28
C GLN A 335 -5.86 -31.29 -7.74
N GLN A 336 -5.04 -32.27 -7.35
CA GLN A 336 -5.50 -33.46 -6.65
C GLN A 336 -6.15 -33.13 -5.29
N ALA A 337 -5.51 -32.25 -4.51
CA ALA A 337 -6.07 -31.78 -3.24
C ALA A 337 -7.38 -31.01 -3.44
N VAL A 338 -7.44 -30.08 -4.41
CA VAL A 338 -8.66 -29.35 -4.79
C VAL A 338 -9.78 -30.33 -5.11
N THR A 339 -9.54 -31.26 -6.04
CA THR A 339 -10.55 -32.27 -6.45
C THR A 339 -11.05 -33.10 -5.27
N GLY A 340 -10.15 -33.51 -4.36
CA GLY A 340 -10.52 -34.30 -3.19
C GLY A 340 -11.35 -33.50 -2.17
N LEU A 341 -10.99 -32.24 -1.92
CA LEU A 341 -11.70 -31.36 -1.01
C LEU A 341 -13.06 -30.92 -1.58
N GLU A 342 -13.17 -30.71 -2.89
CA GLU A 342 -14.43 -30.43 -3.59
C GLU A 342 -15.44 -31.56 -3.39
N LYS A 343 -14.99 -32.82 -3.49
CA LYS A 343 -15.83 -33.99 -3.23
C LYS A 343 -16.31 -34.07 -1.77
N LEU A 344 -15.51 -33.60 -0.82
CA LEU A 344 -15.87 -33.59 0.60
C LEU A 344 -16.83 -32.44 0.96
N GLY A 345 -16.76 -31.32 0.25
CA GLY A 345 -17.57 -30.13 0.50
C GLY A 345 -17.35 -29.52 1.90
N GLY A 346 -18.23 -28.58 2.26
CA GLY A 346 -18.21 -27.93 3.58
C GLY A 346 -17.29 -26.70 3.70
N PHE A 347 -16.96 -26.07 2.57
CA PHE A 347 -16.25 -24.78 2.51
C PHE A 347 -17.25 -23.65 2.24
N LYS A 348 -17.02 -22.46 2.81
CA LYS A 348 -17.92 -21.30 2.65
C LYS A 348 -17.86 -20.72 1.24
N ASN A 349 -16.69 -20.78 0.61
CA ASN A 349 -16.44 -20.29 -0.75
C ASN A 349 -15.24 -21.04 -1.37
N HIS A 350 -15.02 -20.81 -2.67
CA HIS A 350 -13.92 -21.43 -3.41
C HIS A 350 -12.55 -21.05 -2.83
N GLN A 351 -12.39 -19.80 -2.40
CA GLN A 351 -11.15 -19.32 -1.79
C GLN A 351 -10.76 -20.10 -0.52
N GLU A 352 -11.74 -20.46 0.33
CA GLU A 352 -11.50 -21.29 1.52
C GLU A 352 -11.05 -22.70 1.15
N LEU A 353 -11.59 -23.25 0.06
CA LEU A 353 -11.19 -24.55 -0.48
C LEU A 353 -9.76 -24.51 -1.04
N GLU A 354 -9.41 -23.48 -1.81
CA GLU A 354 -8.06 -23.32 -2.38
C GLU A 354 -6.99 -23.18 -1.29
N ARG A 355 -7.28 -22.44 -0.22
CA ARG A 355 -6.41 -22.33 0.96
C ARG A 355 -6.18 -23.66 1.65
N ALA A 356 -7.27 -24.42 1.85
CA ALA A 356 -7.18 -25.76 2.42
C ALA A 356 -6.41 -26.73 1.51
N ALA A 357 -6.61 -26.64 0.19
CA ALA A 357 -5.89 -27.45 -0.78
C ALA A 357 -4.39 -27.15 -0.78
N ALA A 358 -3.99 -25.87 -0.78
CA ALA A 358 -2.58 -25.47 -0.75
C ALA A 358 -1.88 -25.93 0.53
N THR A 359 -2.55 -25.80 1.69
CA THR A 359 -2.00 -26.29 2.97
C THR A 359 -1.88 -27.81 2.97
N LEU A 360 -2.90 -28.53 2.47
CA LEU A 360 -2.87 -29.98 2.37
C LEU A 360 -1.76 -30.48 1.43
N THR A 361 -1.51 -29.79 0.32
CA THR A 361 -0.39 -30.07 -0.59
C THR A 361 0.96 -29.84 0.09
N TYR A 362 1.10 -28.75 0.84
CA TYR A 362 2.30 -28.49 1.64
C TYR A 362 2.59 -29.63 2.63
N ASP A 363 1.61 -30.00 3.46
CA ASP A 363 1.78 -31.03 4.48
C ASP A 363 2.03 -32.41 3.86
N ALA A 364 1.39 -32.73 2.73
CA ALA A 364 1.65 -33.94 1.96
C ALA A 364 3.12 -34.02 1.51
N ARG A 365 3.66 -32.95 0.92
CA ARG A 365 5.04 -32.92 0.43
C ARG A 365 6.06 -32.99 1.55
N VAL A 366 5.87 -32.26 2.65
CA VAL A 366 6.76 -32.32 3.81
C VAL A 366 6.76 -33.69 4.47
N THR A 367 5.61 -34.39 4.46
CA THR A 367 5.48 -35.78 4.95
C THR A 367 6.05 -36.81 3.97
N GLY A 368 6.48 -36.39 2.77
CA GLY A 368 7.10 -37.24 1.77
C GLY A 368 6.13 -37.93 0.81
N LEU A 369 4.89 -37.45 0.71
CA LEU A 369 3.98 -37.88 -0.35
C LEU A 369 4.41 -37.29 -1.70
N THR A 370 4.15 -38.06 -2.76
CA THR A 370 4.44 -37.66 -4.15
C THR A 370 3.18 -37.48 -4.99
N SER A 371 2.04 -37.98 -4.53
CA SER A 371 0.69 -37.68 -5.04
C SER A 371 -0.32 -37.63 -3.90
N ILE A 372 -1.52 -37.10 -4.17
CA ILE A 372 -2.70 -37.21 -3.33
C ILE A 372 -3.75 -37.95 -4.15
N ASP A 373 -3.95 -39.23 -3.86
CA ASP A 373 -4.90 -40.05 -4.62
C ASP A 373 -6.30 -39.97 -3.99
N ASN A 374 -6.35 -39.81 -2.66
CA ASN A 374 -7.59 -39.66 -1.89
C ASN A 374 -7.47 -38.55 -0.85
N VAL A 375 -8.59 -37.88 -0.56
CA VAL A 375 -8.72 -36.96 0.58
C VAL A 375 -9.87 -37.42 1.46
N ALA A 376 -9.63 -37.48 2.77
CA ALA A 376 -10.63 -37.92 3.75
C ALA A 376 -10.74 -36.93 4.91
N ARG A 377 -11.94 -36.75 5.48
CA ARG A 377 -12.10 -36.08 6.78
C ARG A 377 -11.83 -37.07 7.91
N ASN A 378 -11.28 -36.57 9.01
CA ASN A 378 -11.24 -37.35 10.25
C ASN A 378 -12.67 -37.53 10.84
N ALA A 379 -12.84 -38.52 11.72
CA ALA A 379 -14.15 -38.89 12.26
C ALA A 379 -14.88 -37.72 12.99
N ASN A 380 -14.12 -36.80 13.56
CA ASN A 380 -14.64 -35.67 14.32
C ASN A 380 -14.84 -34.41 13.45
N GLY A 381 -14.52 -34.47 12.15
CA GLY A 381 -14.62 -33.35 11.20
C GLY A 381 -13.61 -32.22 11.41
N THR A 382 -12.69 -32.34 12.37
CA THR A 382 -11.71 -31.31 12.75
C THR A 382 -10.49 -31.26 11.82
N GLY A 383 -10.33 -32.18 10.88
CA GLY A 383 -9.16 -32.19 10.00
C GLY A 383 -9.31 -33.06 8.76
N PHE A 384 -8.33 -32.92 7.87
CA PHE A 384 -8.25 -33.61 6.59
C PHE A 384 -7.02 -34.53 6.55
N PHE A 385 -7.15 -35.63 5.81
CA PHE A 385 -6.05 -36.50 5.45
C PHE A 385 -5.83 -36.46 3.95
N ALA A 386 -4.60 -36.21 3.52
CA ALA A 386 -4.13 -36.54 2.19
C ALA A 386 -3.61 -37.97 2.22
N VAL A 387 -4.06 -38.80 1.28
CA VAL A 387 -3.70 -40.22 1.22
C VAL A 387 -3.13 -40.54 -0.16
N GLN A 388 -1.97 -41.17 -0.16
CA GLN A 388 -1.33 -41.76 -1.35
C GLN A 388 -1.51 -43.27 -1.30
N GLY A 389 -2.12 -43.84 -2.34
CA GLY A 389 -2.57 -45.23 -2.44
C GLY A 389 -4.08 -45.42 -2.19
N GLU A 390 -4.52 -46.68 -2.32
CA GLU A 390 -5.89 -47.10 -2.05
C GLU A 390 -6.18 -47.04 -0.54
N LEU A 391 -7.37 -46.56 -0.16
CA LEU A 391 -7.74 -46.35 1.25
C LEU A 391 -7.70 -47.64 2.11
N ASN A 392 -7.90 -48.81 1.48
CA ASN A 392 -7.90 -50.11 2.14
C ASN A 392 -6.55 -50.84 2.05
N ASP A 393 -5.54 -50.23 1.42
CA ASP A 393 -4.19 -50.79 1.36
C ASP A 393 -3.43 -50.47 2.65
N PRO A 394 -2.94 -51.46 3.42
CA PRO A 394 -2.15 -51.20 4.63
C PRO A 394 -0.87 -50.40 4.40
N SER A 395 -0.38 -50.34 3.15
CA SER A 395 0.83 -49.62 2.75
C SER A 395 0.58 -48.17 2.31
N HIS A 396 -0.67 -47.68 2.37
CA HIS A 396 -0.96 -46.29 2.04
C HIS A 396 -0.16 -45.31 2.90
N LYS A 397 0.26 -44.20 2.30
CA LYS A 397 0.88 -43.09 3.03
C LYS A 397 -0.16 -42.02 3.29
N ARG A 398 -0.04 -41.33 4.42
CA ARG A 398 -0.96 -40.24 4.77
C ARG A 398 -0.26 -39.05 5.40
N ALA A 399 -0.80 -37.87 5.15
CA ALA A 399 -0.49 -36.64 5.85
C ALA A 399 -1.78 -36.08 6.47
N TYR A 400 -1.68 -35.47 7.65
CA TYR A 400 -2.81 -34.89 8.38
C TYR A 400 -2.67 -33.38 8.46
N VAL A 401 -3.78 -32.66 8.29
CA VAL A 401 -3.87 -31.22 8.55
C VAL A 401 -5.14 -30.92 9.35
N ASP A 402 -5.03 -30.02 10.32
CA ASP A 402 -6.19 -29.47 11.03
C ASP A 402 -7.02 -28.57 10.09
N ALA A 403 -8.34 -28.68 10.14
CA ALA A 403 -9.23 -27.95 9.23
C ALA A 403 -9.20 -26.43 9.47
N GLY A 404 -9.08 -26.00 10.72
CA GLY A 404 -8.95 -24.58 11.07
C GLY A 404 -7.61 -24.02 10.60
N GLN A 405 -6.53 -24.79 10.75
CA GLN A 405 -5.21 -24.42 10.21
C GLN A 405 -5.24 -24.35 8.68
N ALA A 406 -5.85 -25.34 8.01
CA ALA A 406 -5.89 -25.45 6.56
C ALA A 406 -6.53 -24.22 5.89
N VAL A 407 -7.60 -23.69 6.49
CA VAL A 407 -8.30 -22.51 5.95
C VAL A 407 -7.70 -21.19 6.42
N ALA A 408 -6.87 -21.19 7.47
CA ALA A 408 -6.26 -19.98 8.00
C ALA A 408 -5.02 -19.53 7.21
N GLN A 409 -4.32 -20.45 6.54
CA GLN A 409 -3.15 -20.11 5.72
C GLN A 409 -3.57 -19.68 4.31
N SER A 410 -2.88 -18.72 3.73
CA SER A 410 -3.11 -18.34 2.32
C SER A 410 -2.35 -19.28 1.37
N VAL A 411 -2.77 -19.36 0.10
CA VAL A 411 -2.09 -20.18 -0.91
C VAL A 411 -0.62 -19.74 -1.06
N GLU A 412 -0.36 -18.45 -0.96
CA GLU A 412 0.97 -17.84 -0.97
C GLU A 412 1.82 -18.31 0.21
N GLN A 413 1.26 -18.24 1.43
CA GLN A 413 1.96 -18.71 2.63
C GLN A 413 2.32 -20.19 2.55
N SER A 414 1.40 -21.04 2.10
CA SER A 414 1.67 -22.47 1.90
C SER A 414 2.70 -22.72 0.81
N THR A 415 2.66 -21.94 -0.29
CA THR A 415 3.66 -22.02 -1.37
C THR A 415 5.05 -21.64 -0.88
N GLN A 416 5.17 -20.54 -0.13
CA GLN A 416 6.45 -20.07 0.39
C GLN A 416 7.08 -21.08 1.36
N ARG A 417 6.28 -21.64 2.27
CA ARG A 417 6.74 -22.69 3.20
C ARG A 417 7.18 -23.96 2.47
N LEU A 418 6.45 -24.37 1.44
CA LEU A 418 6.81 -25.52 0.61
C LEU A 418 8.18 -25.34 -0.07
N GLN A 419 8.49 -24.13 -0.55
CA GLN A 419 9.77 -23.80 -1.17
C GLN A 419 10.93 -23.83 -0.16
N GLN A 420 10.69 -23.45 1.09
CA GLN A 420 11.69 -23.44 2.16
C GLN A 420 11.94 -24.84 2.75
N ASP A 421 10.88 -25.57 3.07
CA ASP A 421 10.97 -26.74 3.96
C ASP A 421 11.28 -28.06 3.21
N VAL A 422 10.85 -28.19 1.95
CA VAL A 422 11.05 -29.45 1.18
C VAL A 422 12.52 -29.70 0.82
N PRO A 423 13.30 -28.72 0.30
CA PRO A 423 14.71 -28.94 0.02
C PRO A 423 15.53 -29.30 1.27
N GLN A 424 15.14 -28.77 2.44
CA GLN A 424 15.80 -29.05 3.71
C GLN A 424 15.46 -30.45 4.24
N SER A 425 14.20 -30.86 4.13
CA SER A 425 13.73 -32.19 4.51
C SER A 425 14.37 -33.31 3.66
N ALA A 426 14.52 -33.09 2.34
CA ALA A 426 15.15 -34.04 1.42
C ALA A 426 16.64 -34.27 1.76
N LYS A 427 17.40 -33.21 2.03
CA LYS A 427 18.82 -33.31 2.43
C LYS A 427 19.00 -34.08 3.75
N GLN A 428 18.08 -33.89 4.69
CA GLN A 428 18.15 -34.53 6.00
C GLN A 428 17.81 -36.03 5.90
N GLN A 429 16.85 -36.40 5.06
CA GLN A 429 16.53 -37.80 4.74
C GLN A 429 17.70 -38.50 4.04
N GLU A 430 18.35 -37.87 3.06
CA GLU A 430 19.52 -38.44 2.38
C GLU A 430 20.70 -38.67 3.34
N GLN A 431 20.96 -37.71 4.25
CA GLN A 431 22.00 -37.89 5.27
C GLN A 431 21.68 -39.03 6.23
N SER A 432 20.43 -39.16 6.67
CA SER A 432 20.02 -40.27 7.55
C SER A 432 20.13 -41.63 6.86
N GLN A 433 19.74 -41.74 5.58
CA GLN A 433 19.88 -42.98 4.81
C GLN A 433 21.34 -43.35 4.55
N GLN A 434 22.22 -42.37 4.29
CA GLN A 434 23.67 -42.61 4.15
C GLN A 434 24.29 -43.08 5.48
N GLN A 435 23.88 -42.49 6.61
CA GLN A 435 24.33 -42.94 7.93
C GLN A 435 23.84 -44.37 8.25
N GLU A 436 22.62 -44.71 7.87
CA GLU A 436 22.05 -46.04 8.08
C GLU A 436 22.70 -47.10 7.19
N GLN A 437 23.02 -46.77 5.93
CA GLN A 437 23.79 -47.63 5.04
C GLN A 437 25.23 -47.84 5.53
N GLN A 438 25.90 -46.79 6.03
CA GLN A 438 27.23 -46.93 6.62
C GLN A 438 27.19 -47.77 7.91
N ARG A 439 26.14 -47.63 8.71
CA ARG A 439 25.93 -48.43 9.93
C ARG A 439 25.62 -49.90 9.62
N ASN A 440 24.86 -50.20 8.56
CA ASN A 440 24.61 -51.58 8.11
C ASN A 440 25.82 -52.23 7.44
N GLN A 441 26.77 -51.45 6.89
CA GLN A 441 28.04 -51.97 6.38
C GLN A 441 29.07 -52.26 7.48
N GLN A 442 28.85 -51.78 8.71
CA GLN A 442 29.74 -51.98 9.86
C GLN A 442 29.30 -53.09 10.82
N VAL A 443 28.29 -53.90 10.48
CA VAL A 443 27.98 -55.09 11.30
C VAL A 443 29.09 -56.13 11.05
N PRO A 444 29.97 -56.42 12.03
CA PRO A 444 31.01 -57.42 11.82
C PRO A 444 30.36 -58.81 11.81
N ALA A 445 30.61 -59.57 10.76
CA ALA A 445 30.37 -61.00 10.77
C ALA A 445 31.23 -61.65 11.87
N LYS A 446 30.58 -62.07 12.96
CA LYS A 446 31.06 -63.17 13.83
C LYS A 446 30.18 -64.37 13.48
N VAL A 447 30.58 -65.17 12.48
CA VAL A 447 31.43 -66.38 12.53
C VAL A 447 30.73 -67.55 13.21
N ALA A 448 30.84 -68.69 12.52
CA ALA A 448 30.39 -70.06 12.81
C ALA A 448 30.48 -70.52 14.27
#